data_AF-I7M9X2-F1
#
_entry.id   AF-I7M9X2-F1
#
_cell.length_a   1.000
_cell.length_b   1.000
_cell.length_c   1.000
_cell.angle_alpha   90.00
_cell.angle_beta   90.00
_cell.angle_gamma   90.00
#
_symmetry.space_group_name_H-M   'P 1'
#
loop_
_entity.id
_entity.type
_entity.pdbx_description
1 polymer ?
#
loop_
_entity_poly.entity_id
_entity_poly.type
_entity_poly.pdbx_seq_one_letter_code
_entity_poly.pdbx_strand_id
1 'polypeptide(L)'
;MNNIQKLAEIPFNKLPKTLMKRILFPNIGKIEVTHKNQSKLYITTMAFVNNYAPSIKFYNDHLEFQRKIVADQQTPLVAIYDKDQKLIEKIDTGAIAHHTDILQRILKVNNQINPSNPGLVIDLKSVEGAQLVKEEENLKNQQ
;
A
#
# COMPACT_ATOMS: atom_id res chain seq x y z
N MET A 1 -18.10 3.24 9.66
CA MET A 1 -18.16 2.18 8.63
C MET A 1 -16.76 1.97 8.10
N ASN A 2 -16.23 0.75 8.22
CA ASN A 2 -14.88 0.40 7.77
C ASN A 2 -14.81 0.41 6.23
N ASN A 3 -13.70 0.81 5.62
CA ASN A 3 -13.60 0.86 4.14
C ASN A 3 -13.74 -0.52 3.49
N ILE A 4 -13.46 -1.59 4.24
CA ILE A 4 -13.68 -2.98 3.83
C ILE A 4 -15.18 -3.32 3.67
N GLN A 5 -16.09 -2.72 4.44
CA GLN A 5 -17.53 -2.93 4.27
C GLN A 5 -18.07 -2.25 3.01
N LYS A 6 -17.47 -1.11 2.60
CA LYS A 6 -17.82 -0.41 1.36
C LYS A 6 -17.41 -1.17 0.09
N LEU A 7 -16.45 -2.10 0.19
CA LEU A 7 -16.03 -2.94 -0.94
C LEU A 7 -17.08 -3.97 -1.33
N ALA A 8 -17.80 -4.53 -0.37
CA ALA A 8 -18.83 -5.54 -0.61
C ALA A 8 -19.97 -4.99 -1.49
N GLU A 9 -20.17 -3.67 -1.49
CA GLU A 9 -21.21 -3.00 -2.27
C GLU A 9 -20.78 -2.63 -3.69
N ILE A 10 -19.47 -2.68 -4.02
CA ILE A 10 -18.97 -2.29 -5.34
C ILE A 10 -18.77 -3.56 -6.19
N PRO A 11 -19.53 -3.72 -7.28
CA PRO A 11 -19.30 -4.80 -8.24
C PRO A 11 -17.84 -4.84 -8.69
N PHE A 12 -17.23 -6.02 -8.68
CA PHE A 12 -15.80 -6.19 -8.99
C PHE A 12 -15.37 -5.55 -10.33
N ASN A 13 -16.25 -5.59 -11.33
CA ASN A 13 -16.04 -4.98 -12.65
C ASN A 13 -16.04 -3.44 -12.65
N LYS A 14 -16.42 -2.81 -11.54
CA LYS A 14 -16.41 -1.36 -11.32
C LYS A 14 -15.26 -0.89 -10.43
N LEU A 15 -14.43 -1.80 -9.90
CA LEU A 15 -13.26 -1.42 -9.12
C LEU A 15 -12.20 -0.77 -10.04
N PRO A 16 -11.65 0.41 -9.66
CA PRO A 16 -10.48 0.95 -10.33
C PRO A 16 -9.34 -0.06 -10.40
N LYS A 17 -8.60 -0.10 -11.51
CA LYS A 17 -7.48 -1.04 -11.73
C LYS A 17 -6.46 -1.03 -10.58
N THR A 18 -6.24 0.13 -9.97
CA THR A 18 -5.32 0.31 -8.83
C THR A 18 -5.80 -0.35 -7.54
N LEU A 19 -7.11 -0.61 -7.38
CA LEU A 19 -7.69 -1.30 -6.22
C LEU A 19 -7.85 -2.81 -6.45
N MET A 20 -7.63 -3.30 -7.67
CA MET A 20 -7.68 -4.75 -7.95
C MET A 20 -6.53 -5.52 -7.29
N LYS A 21 -5.53 -4.83 -6.75
CA LYS A 21 -4.51 -5.41 -5.88
C LYS A 21 -4.79 -4.96 -4.46
N ARG A 22 -5.05 -5.88 -3.55
CA ARG A 22 -5.17 -5.62 -2.12
C ARG A 22 -3.78 -5.64 -1.48
N ILE A 23 -3.37 -4.53 -0.89
CA ILE A 23 -2.06 -4.36 -0.23
C ILE A 23 -2.29 -4.06 1.23
N LEU A 24 -1.74 -4.89 2.13
CA LEU A 24 -1.91 -4.77 3.58
C LEU A 24 -0.57 -4.59 4.29
N PHE A 25 -0.52 -3.62 5.20
CA PHE A 25 0.60 -3.29 6.08
C PHE A 25 0.12 -3.15 7.52
N PRO A 26 -0.15 -4.27 8.20
CA PRO A 26 -0.75 -4.24 9.53
C PRO A 26 0.16 -3.65 10.62
N ASN A 27 1.47 -3.47 10.36
CA ASN A 27 2.44 -3.00 11.36
C ASN A 27 2.97 -1.59 11.10
N ILE A 28 2.71 -1.03 9.92
CA ILE A 28 3.17 0.32 9.53
C ILE A 28 2.08 1.34 9.88
N GLY A 29 2.47 2.44 10.52
CA GLY A 29 1.57 3.55 10.84
C GLY A 29 1.62 4.69 9.83
N LYS A 30 2.77 4.93 9.20
CA LYS A 30 2.90 5.96 8.16
C LYS A 30 3.91 5.60 7.08
N ILE A 31 3.58 5.96 5.85
CA ILE A 31 4.49 5.98 4.70
C ILE A 31 4.55 7.41 4.17
N GLU A 32 5.74 8.00 4.15
CA GLU A 32 5.99 9.33 3.61
C GLU A 32 6.87 9.23 2.36
N VAL A 33 6.37 9.76 1.23
CA VAL A 33 7.12 9.85 -0.02
C VAL A 33 7.54 11.30 -0.26
N THR A 34 8.84 11.56 -0.26
CA THR A 34 9.41 12.89 -0.47
C THR A 34 10.19 12.93 -1.76
N HIS A 35 9.90 13.87 -2.66
CA HIS A 35 10.58 14.01 -3.94
C HIS A 35 10.60 15.47 -4.42
N LYS A 36 11.44 15.75 -5.42
CA LYS A 36 11.43 17.02 -6.16
C LYS A 36 10.65 16.85 -7.45
N ASN A 37 9.77 17.79 -7.75
CA ASN A 37 9.03 17.80 -9.01
C ASN A 37 10.01 17.87 -10.19
N GLN A 38 9.77 17.10 -11.26
CA GLN A 38 10.55 17.14 -12.51
C GLN A 38 12.02 16.67 -12.43
N SER A 39 12.45 16.01 -11.35
CA SER A 39 13.75 15.29 -11.37
C SER A 39 13.71 14.15 -12.40
N LYS A 40 14.83 13.63 -12.90
CA LYS A 40 14.78 12.36 -13.68
C LYS A 40 14.68 11.14 -12.77
N LEU A 41 15.14 11.28 -11.52
CA LEU A 41 15.30 10.18 -10.57
C LEU A 41 13.99 9.79 -9.88
N TYR A 42 12.94 10.62 -9.94
CA TYR A 42 11.65 10.36 -9.26
C TYR A 42 10.65 9.52 -10.07
N ILE A 43 10.95 9.16 -11.33
CA ILE A 43 10.01 8.43 -12.20
C ILE A 43 9.58 7.11 -11.57
N THR A 44 10.53 6.28 -11.12
CA THR A 44 10.23 5.00 -10.47
C THR A 44 9.43 5.19 -9.18
N THR A 45 9.75 6.23 -8.42
CA THR A 45 9.05 6.57 -7.17
C THR A 45 7.60 6.98 -7.45
N MET A 46 7.37 7.76 -8.51
CA MET A 46 6.02 8.14 -8.92
C MET A 46 5.24 6.97 -9.49
N ALA A 47 5.89 6.05 -10.21
CA ALA A 47 5.26 4.82 -10.62
C ALA A 47 4.80 4.00 -9.40
N PHE A 48 5.59 3.93 -8.32
CA PHE A 48 5.16 3.32 -7.06
C PHE A 48 3.93 4.03 -6.48
N VAL A 49 3.98 5.35 -6.35
CA VAL A 49 2.85 6.15 -5.81
C VAL A 49 1.58 5.91 -6.63
N ASN A 50 1.66 6.01 -7.95
CA ASN A 50 0.50 5.93 -8.83
C ASN A 50 -0.12 4.51 -8.86
N ASN A 51 0.71 3.47 -8.79
CA ASN A 51 0.24 2.09 -8.88
C ASN A 51 -0.27 1.54 -7.54
N TYR A 52 0.31 1.96 -6.41
CA TYR A 52 0.06 1.30 -5.12
C TYR A 52 -0.53 2.21 -4.05
N ALA A 53 -0.26 3.52 -4.05
CA ALA A 53 -0.79 4.40 -2.99
C ALA A 53 -2.33 4.36 -2.88
N PRO A 54 -3.12 4.30 -3.97
CA PRO A 54 -4.57 4.17 -3.86
C PRO A 54 -4.99 2.91 -3.09
N SER A 55 -4.42 1.75 -3.43
CA SER A 55 -4.69 0.49 -2.73
C SER A 55 -4.26 0.55 -1.27
N ILE A 56 -3.03 1.01 -1.02
CA ILE A 56 -2.49 1.12 0.34
C ILE A 56 -3.40 1.98 1.22
N LYS A 57 -3.80 3.17 0.74
CA LYS A 57 -4.71 4.07 1.48
C LYS A 57 -6.07 3.45 1.74
N PHE A 58 -6.55 2.64 0.80
CA PHE A 58 -7.90 2.10 0.85
C PHE A 58 -8.02 0.85 1.73
N TYR A 59 -7.00 0.01 1.77
CA TYR A 59 -7.00 -1.25 2.52
C TYR A 59 -6.35 -1.16 3.91
N ASN A 60 -5.78 -0.01 4.27
CA ASN A 60 -5.08 0.20 5.55
C ASN A 60 -5.60 1.46 6.24
N ASP A 61 -6.78 1.36 6.86
CA ASP A 61 -7.47 2.49 7.51
C ASP A 61 -6.66 3.16 8.63
N HIS A 62 -5.72 2.41 9.24
CA HIS A 62 -4.82 2.91 10.28
C HIS A 62 -3.54 3.57 9.76
N LEU A 63 -3.25 3.44 8.46
CA LEU A 63 -1.97 3.86 7.88
C LEU A 63 -2.11 5.23 7.20
N GLU A 64 -1.29 6.18 7.61
CA GLU A 64 -1.17 7.47 6.94
C GLU A 64 -0.23 7.37 5.73
N PHE A 65 -0.70 7.71 4.54
CA PHE A 65 0.15 7.81 3.36
C PHE A 65 0.28 9.26 2.92
N GLN A 66 1.47 9.83 3.09
CA GLN A 66 1.78 11.23 2.79
C GLN A 66 2.72 11.34 1.59
N ARG A 67 2.49 12.36 0.74
CA ARG A 67 3.40 12.74 -0.35
C ARG A 67 3.83 14.19 -0.15
N LYS A 68 5.13 14.44 -0.12
CA LYS A 68 5.74 15.78 -0.01
C LYS A 68 6.55 16.10 -1.26
N ILE A 69 6.39 17.33 -1.74
CA ILE A 69 7.20 17.88 -2.83
C ILE A 69 8.14 18.91 -2.21
N VAL A 70 9.44 18.67 -2.30
CA VAL A 70 10.47 19.49 -1.65
C VAL A 70 11.46 19.97 -2.71
N ALA A 71 11.66 21.28 -2.81
CA ALA A 71 12.44 21.93 -3.87
C ALA A 71 13.93 21.52 -3.86
N ASP A 72 14.47 21.32 -2.65
CA ASP A 72 15.90 21.02 -2.43
C ASP A 72 16.19 19.51 -2.34
N GLN A 73 15.18 18.66 -2.57
CA GLN A 73 15.36 17.22 -2.54
C GLN A 73 16.18 16.75 -3.74
N GLN A 74 17.34 16.15 -3.46
CA GLN A 74 18.25 15.65 -4.50
C GLN A 74 17.77 14.33 -5.10
N THR A 75 17.49 13.35 -4.23
CA THR A 75 16.99 12.02 -4.60
C THR A 75 15.61 11.79 -3.98
N PRO A 76 14.68 11.10 -4.66
CA PRO A 76 13.41 10.75 -4.04
C PRO A 76 13.62 9.76 -2.87
N LEU A 77 12.75 9.86 -1.88
CA LEU A 77 12.84 9.11 -0.63
C LEU A 77 11.48 8.52 -0.25
N VAL A 78 11.52 7.34 0.36
CA VAL A 78 10.38 6.75 1.05
C VAL A 78 10.77 6.50 2.50
N ALA A 79 10.10 7.17 3.43
CA ALA A 79 10.27 6.97 4.87
C ALA A 79 9.10 6.15 5.42
N ILE A 80 9.40 5.15 6.24
CA ILE A 80 8.46 4.21 6.82
C ILE A 80 8.49 4.36 8.33
N TYR A 81 7.32 4.51 8.94
CA TYR A 81 7.15 4.71 10.37
C TYR A 81 6.21 3.63 10.94
N ASP A 82 6.45 3.22 12.18
CA ASP A 82 5.53 2.35 12.91
C ASP A 82 4.25 3.08 13.33
N LYS A 83 3.37 2.38 14.05
CA LYS A 83 2.09 2.92 14.55
C LYS A 83 2.27 4.05 15.58
N ASP A 84 3.41 4.11 16.24
CA ASP A 84 3.78 5.14 17.21
C ASP A 84 4.51 6.32 16.54
N GLN A 85 4.48 6.38 15.19
CA GLN A 85 5.12 7.43 14.38
C GLN A 85 6.65 7.47 14.51
N LYS A 86 7.28 6.40 15.00
CA LYS A 86 8.74 6.28 15.05
C LYS A 86 9.27 5.83 13.69
N LEU A 87 10.29 6.52 13.20
CA LEU A 87 10.94 6.17 11.94
C LEU A 87 11.62 4.80 12.05
N ILE A 88 11.30 3.90 11.12
CA ILE A 88 11.87 2.55 11.03
C ILE A 88 12.92 2.47 9.93
N GLU A 89 12.58 2.90 8.73
CA GLU A 89 13.51 2.88 7.59
C GLU A 89 13.29 4.09 6.67
N LYS A 90 14.38 4.53 6.05
CA LYS A 90 14.37 5.53 4.99
C LYS A 90 15.07 4.95 3.76
N ILE A 91 14.34 4.85 2.66
CA ILE A 91 14.77 4.26 1.40
C ILE A 91 15.08 5.39 0.42
N ASP A 92 16.31 5.44 -0.09
CA ASP A 92 16.62 6.22 -1.29
C ASP A 92 16.13 5.46 -2.52
N THR A 93 15.15 6.03 -3.20
CA THR A 93 14.48 5.40 -4.33
C THR A 93 15.01 5.90 -5.68
N GLY A 94 16.00 6.80 -5.69
CA GLY A 94 16.55 7.39 -6.91
C GLY A 94 17.35 6.40 -7.75
N ALA A 95 17.93 5.37 -7.12
CA ALA A 95 18.68 4.30 -7.78
C ALA A 95 17.85 3.02 -8.04
N ILE A 96 16.58 3.00 -7.64
CA ILE A 96 15.74 1.80 -7.81
C ILE A 96 15.20 1.75 -9.24
N ALA A 97 15.46 0.64 -9.91
CA ALA A 97 15.07 0.42 -11.31
C ALA A 97 13.56 0.17 -11.47
N HIS A 98 12.95 -0.61 -10.56
CA HIS A 98 11.55 -1.00 -10.68
C HIS A 98 10.73 -0.57 -9.47
N HIS A 99 9.54 -0.03 -9.72
CA HIS A 99 8.64 0.46 -8.66
C HIS A 99 8.12 -0.67 -7.76
N THR A 100 8.12 -1.91 -8.25
CA THR A 100 7.82 -3.12 -7.47
C THR A 100 8.82 -3.32 -6.34
N ASP A 101 10.08 -2.94 -6.54
CA ASP A 101 11.13 -3.18 -5.54
C ASP A 101 10.96 -2.26 -4.32
N ILE A 102 10.42 -1.05 -4.55
CA ILE A 102 9.99 -0.15 -3.47
C ILE A 102 8.92 -0.83 -2.63
N LEU A 103 7.89 -1.41 -3.27
CA LEU A 103 6.83 -2.13 -2.58
C LEU A 103 7.36 -3.35 -1.79
N GLN A 104 8.23 -4.15 -2.41
CA GLN A 104 8.85 -5.31 -1.76
C GLN A 104 9.68 -4.91 -0.54
N ARG A 105 10.38 -3.77 -0.61
CA ARG A 105 11.14 -3.27 0.53
C ARG A 105 10.25 -2.82 1.68
N ILE A 106 9.12 -2.16 1.39
CA ILE A 106 8.13 -1.81 2.42
C ILE A 106 7.52 -3.06 3.06
N LEU A 107 7.21 -4.11 2.26
CA LEU A 107 6.74 -5.39 2.79
C LEU A 107 7.76 -6.04 3.73
N LYS A 108 9.04 -6.05 3.33
CA LYS A 108 10.13 -6.55 4.17
C LYS A 108 10.17 -5.82 5.50
N VAL A 109 10.10 -4.49 5.50
CA VAL A 109 10.06 -3.68 6.73
C VAL A 109 8.85 -4.03 7.59
N ASN A 110 7.65 -4.10 7.02
CA ASN A 110 6.45 -4.49 7.76
C ASN A 110 6.62 -5.84 8.47
N ASN A 111 7.21 -6.82 7.78
CA ASN A 111 7.40 -8.17 8.30
C ASN A 111 8.50 -8.25 9.36
N GLN A 112 9.49 -7.33 9.31
CA GLN A 112 10.51 -7.22 10.33
C GLN A 112 9.98 -6.62 11.64
N ILE A 113 9.01 -5.68 11.57
CA ILE A 113 8.40 -5.08 12.76
C ILE A 113 7.65 -6.15 13.57
N ASN A 114 6.84 -6.97 12.91
CA ASN A 114 6.16 -8.09 13.54
C ASN A 114 5.99 -9.26 12.54
N PRO A 115 6.86 -10.27 12.59
CA PRO A 115 6.80 -11.43 11.69
C PRO A 115 5.52 -12.26 11.82
N SER A 116 4.85 -12.22 12.98
CA SER A 116 3.61 -12.96 13.22
C SER A 116 2.37 -12.33 12.55
N ASN A 117 2.49 -11.09 12.06
CA ASN A 117 1.43 -10.38 11.35
C ASN A 117 1.97 -9.79 10.05
N PRO A 118 2.25 -10.63 9.03
CA PRO A 118 2.93 -10.19 7.83
C PRO A 118 2.05 -9.30 6.94
N GLY A 119 2.71 -8.47 6.14
CA GLY A 119 2.09 -7.70 5.07
C GLY A 119 1.79 -8.60 3.88
N LEU A 120 0.75 -8.25 3.14
CA LEU A 120 0.20 -9.10 2.08
C LEU A 120 -0.05 -8.29 0.81
N VAL A 121 0.15 -8.94 -0.34
CA VAL A 121 -0.27 -8.44 -1.65
C VAL A 121 -1.09 -9.52 -2.32
N ILE A 122 -2.36 -9.23 -2.58
CA ILE A 122 -3.32 -10.18 -3.16
C ILE A 122 -3.84 -9.57 -4.46
N ASP A 123 -3.68 -10.29 -5.58
CA ASP A 123 -4.32 -9.90 -6.84
C ASP A 123 -5.75 -10.46 -6.87
N LEU A 124 -6.73 -9.56 -6.78
CA LEU A 124 -8.14 -9.92 -6.71
C LEU A 124 -8.67 -10.45 -8.04
N LYS A 125 -7.94 -10.33 -9.16
CA LYS A 125 -8.31 -10.99 -10.42
C LYS A 125 -8.04 -12.48 -10.40
N SER A 126 -7.02 -12.92 -9.66
CA SER A 126 -6.63 -14.33 -9.56
C SER A 126 -7.37 -15.09 -8.45
N VAL A 127 -7.99 -14.35 -7.51
CA VAL A 127 -8.95 -14.93 -6.58
C VAL A 127 -10.26 -15.04 -7.36
N GLU A 128 -10.51 -16.17 -8.00
CA GLU A 128 -11.79 -16.44 -8.65
C GLU A 128 -12.92 -15.98 -7.70
N GLY A 129 -13.90 -15.24 -8.23
CA GLY A 129 -14.98 -14.63 -7.46
C GLY A 129 -15.78 -15.58 -6.56
N ALA A 130 -15.52 -16.89 -6.62
CA ALA A 130 -16.10 -17.93 -5.79
C ALA A 130 -15.62 -17.96 -4.33
N GLN A 131 -14.47 -17.37 -3.96
CA GLN A 131 -14.03 -17.34 -2.54
C GLN A 131 -14.55 -16.13 -1.77
N LEU A 132 -14.69 -14.97 -2.42
CA LEU A 132 -15.24 -13.76 -1.80
C LEU A 132 -16.75 -13.89 -1.47
N VAL A 133 -17.50 -14.63 -2.29
CA VAL A 133 -18.93 -14.92 -2.05
C VAL A 133 -19.13 -15.93 -0.91
N LYS A 134 -18.19 -16.87 -0.72
CA LYS A 134 -18.26 -17.86 0.39
C LYS A 134 -18.01 -17.24 1.77
N GLU A 135 -17.18 -16.20 1.86
CA GLU A 135 -17.02 -15.44 3.10
C GLU A 135 -18.29 -14.61 3.41
N GLU A 136 -18.98 -14.08 2.39
CA GLU A 136 -20.26 -13.37 2.56
C GLU A 136 -21.42 -14.27 3.01
N GLU A 137 -21.52 -15.51 2.52
CA GLU A 137 -22.54 -16.48 2.99
C GLU A 137 -22.27 -16.96 4.42
N ASN A 138 -21.01 -17.19 4.79
CA ASN A 138 -20.66 -17.59 6.16
C ASN A 138 -20.93 -16.48 7.18
N LEU A 139 -20.80 -15.20 6.79
CA LEU A 139 -21.12 -14.06 7.65
C LEU A 139 -22.64 -13.85 7.82
N LYS A 140 -23.46 -14.23 6.83
CA LYS A 140 -24.93 -14.15 6.92
C LYS A 140 -25.56 -15.27 7.75
N ASN A 141 -24.91 -16.43 7.84
CA ASN A 141 -25.40 -17.58 8.62
C ASN A 141 -25.00 -17.55 10.11
N GLN A 142 -24.36 -16.47 10.57
CA GLN A 142 -23.96 -16.27 11.98
C GLN A 142 -24.73 -15.12 12.67
N GLN A 143 -25.79 -14.61 12.05
CA GLN A 143 -26.80 -13.72 12.66
C GLN A 143 -28.13 -14.47 12.80
#